data_AF-A0A433NM93-F1
#
_entry.id   AF-A0A433NM93-F1
#
_cell.length_a   1.000
_cell.length_b   1.000
_cell.length_c   1.000
_cell.angle_alpha   90.00
_cell.angle_beta   90.00
_cell.angle_gamma   90.00
#
_symmetry.space_group_name_H-M   'P 1'
#
loop_
_entity.id
_entity.type
_entity.pdbx_description
1 polymer ?
#
loop_
_entity_poly.entity_id
_entity_poly.type
_entity_poly.pdbx_seq_one_letter_code
_entity_poly.pdbx_strand_id
1 'polypeptide(L)' 'MQKELFYRIGQKVYVSEPRMPQYGKWVTIRGTSDGHNLGTFLVCRDDKGNKLLLRESEVSISKPVTEHS' A
#
# COMPACT_ATOMS: atom_id res chain seq x y z
N MET A 1 -15.27 15.97 0.60
CA MET A 1 -15.63 14.68 -0.05
C MET A 1 -14.42 13.76 0.10
N GLN A 2 -14.36 12.94 1.17
CA GLN A 2 -13.25 11.99 1.34
C GLN A 2 -13.50 10.83 0.38
N LYS A 3 -12.60 10.61 -0.59
CA LYS A 3 -12.66 9.45 -1.47
C LYS A 3 -12.23 8.24 -0.65
N GLU A 4 -13.20 7.44 -0.22
CA GLU A 4 -12.95 6.14 0.39
C GLU A 4 -12.33 5.22 -0.68
N LEU A 5 -11.02 5.02 -0.59
CA LEU A 5 -10.28 4.15 -1.49
C LEU A 5 -10.50 2.70 -1.04
N PHE A 6 -11.51 2.05 -1.60
CA PHE A 6 -11.77 0.64 -1.33
C PHE A 6 -10.68 -0.24 -1.96
N TYR A 7 -9.66 -0.56 -1.17
CA TYR A 7 -8.64 -1.54 -1.51
C TYR A 7 -9.21 -2.95 -1.55
N ARG A 8 -8.95 -3.69 -2.64
CA ARG A 8 -9.46 -5.07 -2.82
C ARG A 8 -8.35 -6.11 -2.65
N ILE A 9 -8.69 -7.27 -2.08
CA ILE A 9 -7.77 -8.42 -2.06
C ILE A 9 -7.41 -8.82 -3.50
N GLY A 10 -6.14 -9.05 -3.76
CA GLY A 10 -5.59 -9.34 -5.08
C GLY A 10 -5.21 -8.10 -5.89
N GLN A 11 -5.58 -6.89 -5.43
CA GLN A 11 -5.19 -5.64 -6.08
C GLN A 11 -3.70 -5.38 -5.87
N LYS A 12 -3.02 -4.91 -6.94
CA LYS A 12 -1.66 -4.41 -6.86
C LYS A 12 -1.66 -2.93 -6.46
N VAL A 13 -0.82 -2.57 -5.50
CA VAL A 13 -0.57 -1.20 -5.06
C VAL A 13 0.91 -0.90 -5.07
N TYR A 14 1.27 0.34 -5.34
CA TYR A 14 2.64 0.83 -5.40
C TYR A 14 3.04 1.38 -4.04
N VAL A 15 4.20 0.97 -3.51
CA VAL A 15 4.70 1.48 -2.24
C VAL A 15 5.32 2.87 -2.46
N SER A 16 4.73 3.89 -1.85
CA SER A 16 5.11 5.30 -1.99
C SER A 16 5.85 5.87 -0.79
N GLU A 17 6.03 5.11 0.30
CA GLU A 17 6.82 5.54 1.47
C GLU A 17 8.33 5.28 1.26
N PRO A 18 9.18 6.33 1.13
CA PRO A 18 10.61 6.18 0.84
C PRO A 18 11.41 5.44 1.91
N ARG A 19 10.93 5.40 3.15
CA ARG A 19 11.59 4.69 4.26
C ARG A 19 11.45 3.17 4.17
N MET A 20 10.56 2.67 3.31
CA MET A 20 10.35 1.23 3.18
C MET A 20 11.34 0.59 2.21
N PRO A 21 11.86 -0.62 2.52
CA PRO A 21 12.71 -1.36 1.59
C PRO A 21 12.04 -1.68 0.24
N GLN A 22 10.71 -1.68 0.22
CA GLN A 22 9.88 -1.92 -0.96
C GLN A 22 9.45 -0.63 -1.66
N TYR A 23 9.94 0.53 -1.23
CA TYR A 23 9.71 1.79 -1.93
C TYR A 23 9.98 1.65 -3.42
N GLY A 24 9.07 2.16 -4.23
CA GLY A 24 9.19 2.09 -5.67
C GLY A 24 8.78 0.75 -6.30
N LYS A 25 8.21 -0.17 -5.51
CA LYS A 25 7.78 -1.49 -5.98
C LYS A 25 6.27 -1.68 -5.86
N TRP A 26 5.77 -2.62 -6.66
CA TRP A 26 4.39 -3.09 -6.58
C TRP A 26 4.29 -4.24 -5.58
N VAL A 27 3.24 -4.20 -4.77
CA VAL A 27 2.87 -5.25 -3.81
C VAL A 27 1.41 -5.62 -4.00
N THR A 28 1.03 -6.83 -3.63
CA THR A 28 -0.35 -7.32 -3.78
C THR A 28 -1.04 -7.34 -2.44
N ILE A 29 -2.22 -6.72 -2.34
CA ILE A 29 -3.06 -6.76 -1.14
C ILE A 29 -3.59 -8.18 -0.94
N ARG A 30 -3.47 -8.68 0.28
CA ARG A 30 -3.98 -9.98 0.73
C ARG A 30 -5.06 -9.86 1.79
N GLY A 31 -5.22 -8.69 2.40
CA GLY A 31 -6.29 -8.40 3.34
C GLY A 31 -6.05 -7.08 4.07
N THR A 32 -6.87 -6.83 5.08
CA THR A 32 -6.71 -5.73 6.02
C THR A 32 -6.50 -6.31 7.42
N SER A 33 -5.76 -5.59 8.26
CA SER A 33 -5.56 -5.90 9.67
C SER A 33 -5.92 -4.66 10.47
N ASP A 34 -6.84 -4.81 11.42
CA ASP A 34 -7.16 -3.71 12.32
C ASP A 34 -6.08 -3.61 13.40
N GLY A 35 -5.48 -2.43 13.53
CA GLY A 35 -4.42 -2.15 14.49
C GLY A 35 -4.93 -1.69 15.86
N HIS A 36 -6.20 -1.94 16.19
CA HIS A 36 -6.92 -1.46 17.38
C HIS A 36 -6.89 0.08 17.54
N ASN A 37 -5.74 0.64 17.94
CA ASN A 37 -5.52 2.08 18.17
C ASN A 37 -4.63 2.75 17.11
N LEU A 38 -4.06 1.98 16.17
CA LEU A 38 -3.12 2.47 15.16
C LEU A 38 -3.76 2.65 13.77
N GLY A 39 -5.06 2.38 13.66
CA GLY A 39 -5.81 2.40 12.42
C GLY A 39 -5.76 1.08 11.65
N THR A 40 -6.33 1.08 10.45
CA THR A 40 -6.35 -0.09 9.56
C THR A 40 -5.06 -0.17 8.76
N PHE A 41 -4.48 -1.36 8.70
CA PHE A 41 -3.33 -1.68 7.87
C PHE A 41 -3.74 -2.58 6.71
N LEU A 42 -3.16 -2.35 5.55
CA LEU A 42 -3.16 -3.24 4.41
C LEU A 42 -2.11 -4.33 4.64
N VAL A 43 -2.56 -5.58 4.59
CA VAL A 43 -1.67 -6.74 4.57
C VAL A 43 -1.31 -7.03 3.13
N CYS A 44 -0.05 -6.83 2.77
CA CYS A 44 0.46 -6.97 1.40
C CYS A 44 1.50 -8.08 1.29
N ARG A 45 1.75 -8.55 0.06
CA ARG A 45 2.91 -9.39 -0.28
C ARG A 45 3.69 -8.79 -1.45
N ASP A 46 5.01 -8.78 -1.34
CA ASP A 46 5.90 -8.44 -2.47
C ASP A 46 6.05 -9.61 -3.44
N ASP A 47 6.85 -9.41 -4.50
CA ASP A 47 7.15 -10.43 -5.52
C ASP A 47 7.85 -11.67 -4.96
N LYS A 48 8.56 -11.51 -3.83
CA LYS A 48 9.26 -12.59 -3.13
C LYS A 48 8.36 -13.32 -2.12
N GLY A 49 7.12 -12.89 -1.95
CA GLY A 49 6.17 -13.44 -1.00
C GLY A 49 6.33 -12.94 0.44
N ASN A 50 7.19 -11.95 0.68
CA ASN A 50 7.36 -11.37 2.02
C ASN A 50 6.09 -10.61 2.42
N LYS A 51 5.66 -10.79 3.67
CA LYS A 51 4.51 -10.08 4.22
C LYS A 51 4.90 -8.65 4.59
N LEU A 52 4.07 -7.71 4.17
CA LEU A 52 4.18 -6.28 4.46
C LEU A 52 2.91 -5.80 5.14
N LEU A 53 3.06 -4.94 6.14
CA LEU A 53 1.97 -4.23 6.79
C LEU A 53 2.15 -2.76 6.43
N LEU A 54 1.21 -2.24 5.65
CA LEU A 54 1.29 -0.91 5.06
C LEU A 54 0.05 -0.12 5.45
N ARG A 55 0.19 1.17 5.71
CA ARG A 55 -0.95 2.08 5.83
C ARG A 55 -1.41 2.49 4.44
N GLU A 56 -2.66 2.93 4.35
CA GLU A 56 -3.21 3.46 3.11
C GLU A 56 -2.43 4.67 2.57
N SER A 57 -1.83 5.47 3.47
CA SER A 57 -0.97 6.62 3.10
C SER A 57 0.40 6.22 2.55
N GLU A 58 0.82 4.97 2.76
CA GLU A 58 2.14 4.47 2.34
C GLU A 58 2.08 3.79 0.97
N VAL A 59 0.89 3.71 0.37
CA VAL A 59 0.66 3.08 -0.91
C VAL A 59 -0.15 3.96 -1.85
N SER A 60 -0.09 3.64 -3.14
CA SER A 60 -0.90 4.29 -4.17
C SER A 60 -1.40 3.25 -5.18
N ILE A 61 -2.60 3.47 -5.73
CA ILE A 61 -3.15 2.60 -6.79
C ILE A 61 -2.39 2.82 -8.12
N SER A 62 -1.74 3.98 -8.25
CA SER A 62 -0.95 4.39 -9.41
C SER A 62 0.49 4.60 -8.98
N LYS A 63 1.45 4.49 -9.91
CA LYS A 63 2.75 5.13 -9.69
C LYS A 63 2.49 6.63 -9.52
N PRO A 64 3.08 7.30 -8.51
CA PRO A 64 3.02 8.75 -8.43
C PRO A 64 3.59 9.28 -9.74
N VAL A 65 2.78 10.05 -10.47
CA VAL A 65 3.26 10.76 -11.65
C VAL A 65 4.17 11.83 -11.08
N THR A 66 5.47 11.68 -11.27
CA THR A 66 6.40 12.76 -10.95
C THR A 66 6.05 13.90 -11.89
N GLU A 67 5.29 14.89 -11.41
CA GLU A 67 5.16 16.17 -12.09
C GLU A 67 6.54 16.83 -12.04
N HIS A 68 7.37 16.52 -13.04
CA HIS A 68 8.46 17.38 -13.42
C HIS A 68 7.85 18.51 -14.25
N SER A 69 7.64 19.66 -13.63
CA SER A 69 7.58 20.96 -14.32
C SER A 69 8.89 21.69 -14.10
#